data_AF-K9VP40-F1
#
_entry.id   AF-K9VP40-F1
#
_cell.length_a   1.000
_cell.length_b   1.000
_cell.length_c   1.000
_cell.angle_alpha   90.00
_cell.angle_beta   90.00
_cell.angle_gamma   90.00
#
_symmetry.space_group_name_H-M   'P 1'
#
loop_
_entity.id
_entity.type
_entity.pdbx_description
1 polymer ?
#
loop_
_entity_poly.entity_id
_entity_poly.type
_entity_poly.pdbx_seq_one_letter_code
_entity_poly.pdbx_strand_id
1 'polypeptide(L)'
;MDVQEVLKIADDIVFAKTGKHLNHLQEGILRGTWQRQKYPEIAKACYRSEAHVKKVASKLWKLLSEILGEDINQSNFRYTVERLQLSIVESNFGNYYAQIDNFCNNNLHPSAIANTEKPNQPLYNQTKPKIHQDLSDAPDPNLFYNRTSELSTLKQWILQAHTRLITVYGLSGIGKSAIALKLIEQIQTQFDYIIWQSLDRTPILSTLQTELKQFFSQSQPTPLTTVIDYFRTSRCLVILDDVQNIFNAGELVSQYLPGYEDYGKMFKQIATSSHQSCLILLSWEKPKDIANLEAENQTNKTLHLQGLGEQSAEILREKGLKDEEKWSELIALYQGHPSWLNIIASTIIELFDGSVSLFLDNTNDLFLGDLEPLLASHIERLSDSEKKAFYWLASQNEAVDISRQPADSGLSKAELWQVIQSLTRRSLVEKVQVEARSMFLINPVFKAYIQSKI
;
A
#
# COMPACT_ATOMS: atom_id res chain seq x y z
N MET A 1 -13.20 -10.39 10.82
CA MET A 1 -12.75 -11.78 10.59
C MET A 1 -13.37 -12.66 11.67
N ASP A 2 -14.14 -13.65 11.24
CA ASP A 2 -14.76 -14.60 12.16
C ASP A 2 -13.72 -15.59 12.70
N VAL A 3 -13.92 -16.06 13.93
CA VAL A 3 -12.99 -16.99 14.57
C VAL A 3 -12.93 -18.35 13.86
N GLN A 4 -13.95 -18.74 13.09
CA GLN A 4 -13.90 -19.96 12.29
C GLN A 4 -13.01 -19.79 11.04
N GLU A 5 -13.00 -18.60 10.43
CA GLU A 5 -12.12 -18.29 9.29
C GLU A 5 -10.64 -18.36 9.71
N VAL A 6 -10.31 -17.80 10.88
CA VAL A 6 -8.95 -17.86 11.47
C VAL A 6 -8.47 -19.30 11.61
N LEU A 7 -9.35 -20.16 12.15
CA LEU A 7 -9.01 -21.54 12.44
C LEU A 7 -8.83 -22.34 11.14
N LYS A 8 -9.65 -22.06 10.13
CA LYS A 8 -9.51 -22.65 8.80
C LYS A 8 -8.17 -22.28 8.17
N ILE A 9 -7.80 -21.00 8.17
CA ILE A 9 -6.52 -20.53 7.61
C ILE A 9 -5.33 -21.18 8.34
N ALA A 10 -5.37 -21.20 9.68
CA ALA A 10 -4.29 -21.80 10.46
C ALA A 10 -4.19 -23.32 10.24
N ASP A 11 -5.33 -24.01 10.08
CA ASP A 11 -5.37 -25.45 9.79
C ASP A 11 -4.82 -25.76 8.40
N ASP A 12 -5.23 -25.02 7.38
CA ASP A 12 -4.78 -25.18 5.99
C ASP A 12 -3.25 -24.99 5.87
N ILE A 13 -2.71 -23.96 6.52
CA ILE A 13 -1.25 -23.67 6.52
C ILE A 13 -0.46 -24.77 7.24
N VAL A 14 -0.97 -25.28 8.36
CA VAL A 14 -0.33 -26.36 9.10
C VAL A 14 -0.42 -27.69 8.34
N PHE A 15 -1.56 -27.96 7.71
CA PHE A 15 -1.75 -29.15 6.88
C PHE A 15 -0.83 -29.15 5.66
N ALA A 16 -0.72 -28.01 4.95
CA ALA A 16 0.16 -27.88 3.78
C ALA A 16 1.63 -28.18 4.10
N LYS A 17 2.11 -27.80 5.30
CA LYS A 17 3.50 -28.06 5.71
C LYS A 17 3.72 -29.44 6.34
N THR A 18 2.76 -29.92 7.13
CA THR A 18 2.97 -31.08 8.01
C THR A 18 2.20 -32.33 7.60
N GLY A 19 1.25 -32.23 6.67
CA GLY A 19 0.32 -33.28 6.27
C GLY A 19 -0.67 -33.68 7.37
N LYS A 20 -0.77 -32.90 8.45
CA LYS A 20 -1.64 -33.16 9.61
C LYS A 20 -2.45 -31.92 9.95
N HIS A 21 -3.73 -32.12 10.21
CA HIS A 21 -4.62 -31.08 10.71
C HIS A 21 -4.33 -30.75 12.19
N LEU A 22 -4.73 -29.55 12.59
CA LEU A 22 -4.77 -29.11 13.97
C LEU A 22 -5.68 -30.06 14.78
N ASN A 23 -5.24 -30.41 15.98
CA ASN A 23 -6.11 -31.12 16.91
C ASN A 23 -6.97 -30.14 17.70
N HIS A 24 -8.04 -30.66 18.30
CA HIS A 24 -9.01 -29.88 19.08
C HIS A 24 -8.36 -28.99 20.18
N LEU A 25 -7.23 -29.39 20.76
CA LEU A 25 -6.55 -28.58 21.76
C LEU A 25 -5.76 -27.43 21.13
N GLN A 26 -5.14 -27.65 19.97
CA GLN A 26 -4.49 -26.59 19.20
C GLN A 26 -5.50 -25.57 18.69
N GLU A 27 -6.63 -26.02 18.13
CA GLU A 27 -7.73 -25.14 17.74
C GLU A 27 -8.25 -24.32 18.92
N GLY A 28 -8.45 -24.96 20.08
CA GLY A 28 -8.87 -24.27 21.31
C GLY A 28 -7.89 -23.18 21.75
N ILE A 29 -6.59 -23.42 21.60
CA ILE A 29 -5.53 -22.43 21.88
C ILE A 29 -5.59 -21.26 20.91
N LEU A 30 -5.72 -21.51 19.61
CA LEU A 30 -5.81 -20.44 18.61
C LEU A 30 -7.08 -19.62 18.79
N ARG A 31 -8.23 -20.28 19.01
CA ARG A 31 -9.53 -19.67 19.28
C ARG A 31 -9.48 -18.75 20.51
N GLY A 32 -8.96 -19.26 21.62
CA GLY A 32 -8.83 -18.49 22.85
C GLY A 32 -7.87 -17.31 22.69
N THR A 33 -6.75 -17.52 21.99
CA THR A 33 -5.78 -16.45 21.71
C THR A 33 -6.40 -15.36 20.83
N TRP A 34 -7.17 -15.73 19.81
CA TRP A 34 -7.90 -14.80 18.95
C TRP A 34 -8.89 -13.93 19.73
N GLN A 35 -9.59 -14.55 20.69
CA GLN A 35 -10.53 -13.91 21.61
C GLN A 35 -9.84 -13.17 22.78
N ARG A 36 -8.51 -13.02 22.75
CA ARG A 36 -7.69 -12.34 23.77
C ARG A 36 -7.76 -12.98 25.17
N GLN A 37 -8.06 -14.28 25.24
CA GLN A 37 -8.06 -15.03 26.49
C GLN A 37 -6.64 -15.39 26.94
N LYS A 38 -6.40 -15.40 28.25
CA LYS A 38 -5.15 -15.86 28.85
C LYS A 38 -5.14 -17.38 28.99
N TYR A 39 -3.96 -18.01 29.06
CA TYR A 39 -3.84 -19.47 29.17
C TYR A 39 -4.68 -20.14 30.28
N PRO A 40 -4.92 -19.54 31.47
CA PRO A 40 -5.81 -20.12 32.47
C PRO A 40 -7.27 -20.25 31.98
N GLU A 41 -7.74 -19.26 31.20
CA GLU A 41 -9.10 -19.22 30.65
C GLU A 41 -9.26 -20.25 29.52
N ILE A 42 -8.25 -20.34 28.64
CA ILE A 42 -8.16 -21.34 27.57
C ILE A 42 -8.13 -22.76 28.15
N ALA A 43 -7.37 -22.97 29.23
CA ALA A 43 -7.27 -24.25 29.92
C ALA A 43 -8.62 -24.69 30.51
N LYS A 44 -9.36 -23.75 31.09
CA LYS A 44 -10.72 -24.00 31.58
C LYS A 44 -11.68 -24.35 30.43
N ALA A 45 -11.62 -23.62 29.32
CA ALA A 45 -12.45 -23.88 28.14
C ALA A 45 -12.14 -25.22 27.45
N CYS A 46 -10.90 -25.68 27.50
CA CYS A 46 -10.46 -26.94 26.89
C CYS A 46 -10.47 -28.14 27.85
N TYR A 47 -10.91 -27.98 29.10
CA TYR A 47 -10.84 -29.01 30.16
C TYR A 47 -9.43 -29.62 30.33
N ARG A 48 -8.41 -28.76 30.39
CA ARG A 48 -6.98 -29.13 30.55
C ARG A 48 -6.32 -28.29 31.65
N SER A 49 -5.12 -28.70 32.08
CA SER A 49 -4.31 -27.89 32.98
C SER A 49 -3.60 -26.76 32.23
N GLU A 50 -3.42 -25.61 32.88
CA GLU A 50 -2.70 -24.46 32.32
C GLU A 50 -1.28 -24.84 31.87
N ALA A 51 -0.58 -25.66 32.67
CA ALA A 51 0.75 -26.15 32.34
C ALA A 51 0.76 -26.98 31.05
N HIS A 52 -0.26 -27.80 30.81
CA HIS A 52 -0.39 -28.59 29.58
C HIS A 52 -0.70 -27.69 28.38
N VAL A 53 -1.61 -26.71 28.54
CA VAL A 53 -1.92 -25.73 27.49
C VAL A 53 -0.71 -24.91 27.09
N LYS A 54 0.06 -24.38 28.05
CA LYS A 54 1.30 -23.63 27.77
C LYS A 54 2.33 -24.47 27.00
N LYS A 55 2.47 -25.76 27.35
CA LYS A 55 3.38 -26.68 26.67
C LYS A 55 2.97 -26.92 25.20
N VAL A 56 1.67 -27.10 24.95
CA VAL A 56 1.15 -27.29 23.59
C VAL A 56 1.22 -25.99 22.79
N ALA A 57 0.87 -24.86 23.41
CA ALA A 57 0.94 -23.54 22.79
C ALA A 57 2.38 -23.19 22.37
N SER A 58 3.37 -23.43 23.23
CA SER A 58 4.78 -23.18 22.86
C SER A 58 5.25 -23.97 21.64
N LYS A 59 4.78 -25.21 21.48
CA LYS A 59 5.08 -26.01 20.27
C LYS A 59 4.33 -25.50 19.05
N LEU A 60 3.07 -25.09 19.22
CA LEU A 60 2.24 -24.54 18.15
C LEU A 60 2.80 -23.21 17.62
N TRP A 61 3.27 -22.35 18.51
CA TRP A 61 3.93 -21.09 18.18
C TRP A 61 5.22 -21.30 17.40
N LYS A 62 6.08 -22.22 17.83
CA LYS A 62 7.28 -22.59 17.08
C LYS A 62 6.94 -23.10 15.68
N LEU A 63 5.96 -24.00 15.58
CA LEU A 63 5.53 -24.55 14.30
C LEU A 63 5.03 -23.45 13.35
N LEU A 64 4.14 -22.57 13.84
CA LEU A 64 3.64 -21.45 13.03
C LEU A 64 4.75 -20.48 12.64
N SER A 65 5.72 -20.25 13.54
CA SER A 65 6.88 -19.41 13.25
C SER A 65 7.74 -19.98 12.13
N GLU A 66 7.99 -21.29 12.17
CA GLU A 66 8.73 -22.00 11.13
C GLU A 66 8.00 -22.02 9.78
N ILE A 67 6.67 -22.11 9.79
CA ILE A 67 5.87 -22.09 8.56
C ILE A 67 5.84 -20.70 7.94
N LEU A 68 5.68 -19.66 8.76
CA LEU A 68 5.46 -18.28 8.30
C LEU A 68 6.75 -17.47 8.14
N GLY A 69 7.88 -17.97 8.63
CA GLY A 69 9.17 -17.29 8.52
C GLY A 69 9.34 -16.09 9.45
N GLU A 70 8.49 -15.95 10.48
CA GLU A 70 8.50 -14.87 11.45
C GLU A 70 8.22 -15.40 12.87
N ASP A 71 8.59 -14.67 13.93
CA ASP A 71 8.35 -15.13 15.31
C ASP A 71 6.88 -14.99 15.72
N ILE A 72 6.17 -16.10 15.90
CA ILE A 72 4.76 -16.16 16.32
C ILE A 72 4.66 -16.47 17.80
N ASN A 73 3.82 -15.72 18.50
CA ASN A 73 3.49 -15.90 19.90
C ASN A 73 2.04 -15.46 20.19
N GLN A 74 1.60 -15.63 21.43
CA GLN A 74 0.21 -15.34 21.81
C GLN A 74 -0.19 -13.87 21.58
N SER A 75 0.75 -12.93 21.72
CA SER A 75 0.46 -11.50 21.57
C SER A 75 0.37 -11.04 20.12
N ASN A 76 1.05 -11.71 19.18
CA ASN A 76 1.09 -11.29 17.78
C ASN A 76 0.36 -12.24 16.82
N PHE A 77 -0.09 -13.42 17.28
CA PHE A 77 -0.82 -14.39 16.46
C PHE A 77 -2.01 -13.75 15.74
N ARG A 78 -2.82 -12.97 16.45
CA ARG A 78 -3.98 -12.30 15.87
C ARG A 78 -3.57 -11.34 14.75
N TYR A 79 -2.62 -10.46 15.03
CA TYR A 79 -2.09 -9.52 14.04
C TYR A 79 -1.52 -10.24 12.81
N THR A 80 -0.79 -11.33 13.03
CA THR A 80 -0.20 -12.12 11.96
C THR A 80 -1.26 -12.68 11.04
N VAL A 81 -2.33 -13.28 11.57
CA VAL A 81 -3.37 -13.88 10.74
C VAL A 81 -4.22 -12.80 10.06
N GLU A 82 -4.46 -11.64 10.70
CA GLU A 82 -5.11 -10.50 10.06
C GLU A 82 -4.28 -9.99 8.86
N ARG A 83 -2.94 -9.92 9.00
CA ARG A 83 -2.02 -9.58 7.89
C ARG A 83 -1.96 -10.66 6.82
N LEU A 84 -1.93 -11.94 7.20
CA LEU A 84 -1.96 -13.05 6.25
C LEU A 84 -3.26 -13.05 5.47
N GLN A 85 -4.40 -12.66 6.05
CA GLN A 85 -5.64 -12.54 5.31
C GLN A 85 -5.63 -11.38 4.31
N LEU A 86 -4.96 -10.25 4.60
CA LEU A 86 -4.72 -9.23 3.58
C LEU A 86 -3.87 -9.81 2.45
N SER A 87 -2.81 -10.54 2.78
CA SER A 87 -1.98 -11.21 1.77
C SER A 87 -2.72 -12.34 1.03
N ILE A 88 -3.67 -13.05 1.64
CA ILE A 88 -4.46 -14.15 1.05
C ILE A 88 -5.64 -13.60 0.26
N VAL A 89 -6.24 -12.47 0.65
CA VAL A 89 -7.18 -11.73 -0.21
C VAL A 89 -6.42 -11.19 -1.41
N GLU A 90 -5.18 -10.72 -1.25
CA GLU A 90 -4.29 -10.35 -2.36
C GLU A 90 -3.78 -11.56 -3.18
N SER A 91 -3.58 -12.72 -2.55
CA SER A 91 -3.01 -13.94 -3.19
C SER A 91 -4.07 -14.92 -3.72
N ASN A 92 -5.32 -14.86 -3.28
CA ASN A 92 -6.42 -15.64 -3.85
C ASN A 92 -6.86 -15.11 -5.22
N PHE A 93 -6.50 -13.86 -5.57
CA PHE A 93 -6.51 -13.38 -6.96
C PHE A 93 -5.29 -13.86 -7.79
N GLY A 94 -4.31 -14.51 -7.15
CA GLY A 94 -3.12 -15.10 -7.78
C GLY A 94 -3.18 -16.62 -8.00
N ASN A 95 -4.03 -17.34 -7.28
CA ASN A 95 -4.04 -18.81 -7.31
C ASN A 95 -4.95 -19.47 -8.35
N TYR A 96 -5.53 -18.72 -9.29
CA TYR A 96 -6.17 -19.31 -10.49
C TYR A 96 -5.17 -19.63 -11.62
N TYR A 97 -3.88 -19.29 -11.48
CA TYR A 97 -2.86 -19.45 -12.54
C TYR A 97 -1.83 -20.56 -12.32
N ALA A 98 -2.03 -21.45 -11.34
CA ALA A 98 -1.11 -22.55 -11.09
C ALA A 98 -1.75 -23.93 -11.18
N GLN A 99 -2.77 -24.12 -12.03
CA GLN A 99 -3.23 -25.44 -12.46
C GLN A 99 -3.77 -25.39 -13.89
N ILE A 100 -2.89 -25.22 -14.88
CA ILE A 100 -2.89 -25.85 -16.22
C ILE A 100 -1.56 -25.43 -16.83
N ASP A 101 -0.55 -26.27 -16.62
CA ASP A 101 0.59 -26.53 -17.52
C ASP A 101 1.74 -27.12 -16.73
N ASN A 102 1.65 -28.43 -16.52
CA ASN A 102 2.83 -29.29 -16.45
C ASN A 102 2.40 -30.72 -16.75
N PHE A 103 1.96 -30.93 -18.00
CA PHE A 103 2.09 -32.23 -18.63
C PHE A 103 3.42 -32.24 -19.39
N CYS A 104 4.20 -33.30 -19.13
CA CYS A 104 5.42 -33.73 -19.82
C CYS A 104 6.72 -32.97 -19.48
N ASN A 105 7.53 -33.55 -18.58
CA ASN A 105 8.52 -34.54 -19.05
C ASN A 105 9.19 -35.32 -17.90
N ASN A 106 9.21 -36.63 -18.04
CA ASN A 106 10.09 -37.53 -17.32
C ASN A 106 11.51 -37.41 -17.88
N ASN A 107 12.54 -37.39 -17.00
CA ASN A 107 13.62 -38.39 -16.97
C ASN A 107 14.86 -37.93 -16.18
N LEU A 108 15.17 -38.70 -15.11
CA LEU A 108 16.47 -39.32 -14.77
C LEU A 108 17.72 -38.41 -14.50
N HIS A 109 18.02 -38.19 -13.21
CA HIS A 109 19.26 -38.45 -12.42
C HIS A 109 20.63 -38.74 -13.13
N PRO A 110 21.82 -38.66 -12.47
CA PRO A 110 22.49 -37.55 -11.76
C PRO A 110 24.04 -37.47 -11.98
N SER A 111 24.68 -36.49 -11.32
CA SER A 111 26.08 -36.46 -10.80
C SER A 111 27.26 -36.29 -11.76
N ALA A 112 28.13 -35.31 -11.44
CA ALA A 112 29.59 -35.49 -11.37
C ALA A 112 30.27 -34.29 -10.69
N ILE A 113 31.07 -34.61 -9.68
CA ILE A 113 32.01 -33.74 -8.96
C ILE A 113 33.23 -33.51 -9.85
N ALA A 114 33.74 -32.28 -9.93
CA ALA A 114 35.13 -32.02 -10.31
C ALA A 114 35.64 -30.71 -9.69
N ASN A 115 36.49 -30.86 -8.67
CA ASN A 115 37.36 -29.82 -8.15
C ASN A 115 38.38 -29.40 -9.20
N THR A 116 38.62 -28.10 -9.36
CA THR A 116 39.89 -27.58 -9.87
C THR A 116 40.24 -26.27 -9.15
N GLU A 117 41.31 -26.34 -8.35
CA GLU A 117 41.97 -25.17 -7.75
C GLU A 117 42.88 -24.48 -8.77
N LYS A 118 42.96 -23.14 -8.68
CA LYS A 118 44.12 -22.23 -8.89
C LYS A 118 43.65 -20.76 -9.06
N PRO A 119 44.50 -19.74 -8.89
CA PRO A 119 45.34 -19.38 -7.75
C PRO A 119 45.12 -17.91 -7.29
N ASN A 120 45.60 -17.59 -6.08
CA ASN A 120 45.50 -16.27 -5.42
C ASN A 120 45.94 -15.06 -6.28
N GLN A 121 45.07 -14.03 -6.33
CA GLN A 121 45.43 -12.65 -6.70
C GLN A 121 45.08 -11.70 -5.54
N PRO A 122 45.83 -10.61 -5.35
CA PRO A 122 45.83 -9.84 -4.12
C PRO A 122 44.52 -9.08 -3.90
N LEU A 123 43.98 -9.26 -2.71
CA LEU A 123 42.74 -8.69 -2.20
C LEU A 123 42.90 -7.17 -2.01
N TYR A 124 42.58 -6.38 -3.05
CA TYR A 124 42.19 -5.00 -2.83
C TYR A 124 40.80 -5.01 -2.19
N ASN A 125 40.76 -4.97 -0.86
CA ASN A 125 39.55 -4.69 -0.09
C ASN A 125 39.10 -3.26 -0.39
N GLN A 126 38.39 -3.06 -1.51
CA GLN A 126 37.42 -1.99 -1.61
C GLN A 126 36.29 -2.37 -0.64
N THR A 127 36.37 -1.90 0.61
CA THR A 127 35.24 -1.92 1.52
C THR A 127 34.11 -1.15 0.86
N LYS A 128 33.17 -1.89 0.24
CA LYS A 128 31.89 -1.33 -0.19
C LYS A 128 31.28 -0.62 1.02
N PRO A 129 30.79 0.62 0.88
CA PRO A 129 30.08 1.29 1.97
C PRO A 129 28.95 0.38 2.42
N LYS A 130 28.87 0.11 3.73
CA LYS A 130 27.85 -0.75 4.32
C LYS A 130 26.56 0.06 4.40
N ILE A 131 25.62 -0.22 3.50
CA ILE A 131 24.29 0.38 3.51
C ILE A 131 23.48 -0.29 4.63
N HIS A 132 22.88 0.51 5.50
CA HIS A 132 21.96 0.03 6.53
C HIS A 132 20.54 0.13 6.00
N GLN A 133 19.83 -0.99 5.90
CA GLN A 133 18.47 -1.04 5.38
C GLN A 133 17.53 -1.74 6.36
N ASP A 134 16.37 -1.13 6.59
CA ASP A 134 15.22 -1.76 7.24
C ASP A 134 13.99 -1.52 6.36
N LEU A 135 13.59 -2.57 5.63
CA LEU A 135 12.43 -2.57 4.76
C LEU A 135 11.36 -3.53 5.29
N SER A 136 11.38 -3.85 6.59
CA SER A 136 10.51 -4.89 7.18
C SER A 136 9.02 -4.53 7.10
N ASP A 137 8.71 -3.23 7.08
CA ASP A 137 7.34 -2.70 6.94
C ASP A 137 6.95 -2.43 5.48
N ALA A 138 7.86 -2.63 4.52
CA ALA A 138 7.53 -2.44 3.12
C ALA A 138 6.64 -3.59 2.63
N PRO A 139 5.63 -3.33 1.80
CA PRO A 139 4.86 -4.41 1.18
C PRO A 139 5.77 -5.27 0.31
N ASP A 140 5.33 -6.50 0.05
CA ASP A 140 6.07 -7.39 -0.84
C ASP A 140 6.33 -6.70 -2.20
N PRO A 141 7.46 -6.99 -2.86
CA PRO A 141 7.76 -6.44 -4.18
C PRO A 141 6.67 -6.83 -5.18
N ASN A 142 5.67 -5.97 -5.33
CA ASN A 142 4.60 -6.13 -6.30
C ASN A 142 5.12 -6.00 -7.73
N LEU A 143 4.34 -6.51 -8.69
CA LEU A 143 4.56 -6.26 -10.12
C LEU A 143 4.70 -4.75 -10.36
N PHE A 144 5.89 -4.36 -10.81
CA PHE A 144 6.20 -2.97 -11.16
C PHE A 144 5.96 -2.79 -12.66
N TYR A 145 4.85 -2.14 -12.98
CA TYR A 145 4.52 -1.77 -14.35
C TYR A 145 5.20 -0.46 -14.74
N ASN A 146 5.46 -0.30 -16.03
CA ASN A 146 6.22 0.79 -16.62
C ASN A 146 5.81 2.19 -16.07
N ARG A 147 6.64 2.75 -15.17
CA ARG A 147 6.53 4.11 -14.59
C ARG A 147 7.87 4.86 -14.72
N THR A 148 8.49 4.73 -15.88
CA THR A 148 9.87 5.16 -16.10
C THR A 148 10.03 6.68 -16.00
N SER A 149 9.03 7.47 -16.41
CA SER A 149 9.07 8.93 -16.34
C SER A 149 8.94 9.44 -14.90
N GLU A 150 8.02 8.87 -14.11
CA GLU A 150 7.88 9.18 -12.69
C GLU A 150 9.12 8.77 -11.90
N LEU A 151 9.68 7.60 -12.18
CA LEU A 151 10.89 7.11 -11.53
C LEU A 151 12.10 7.99 -11.83
N SER A 152 12.24 8.43 -13.09
CA SER A 152 13.28 9.38 -13.49
C SER A 152 13.12 10.74 -12.81
N THR A 153 11.88 11.21 -12.67
CA THR A 153 11.55 12.45 -11.96
C THR A 153 11.97 12.37 -10.49
N LEU A 154 11.61 11.28 -9.80
CA LEU A 154 11.99 11.06 -8.39
C LEU A 154 13.51 11.01 -8.22
N LYS A 155 14.22 10.30 -9.10
CA LYS A 155 15.69 10.28 -9.09
C LYS A 155 16.29 11.67 -9.26
N GLN A 156 15.79 12.45 -10.22
CA GLN A 156 16.28 13.82 -10.44
C GLN A 156 16.07 14.68 -9.18
N TRP A 157 14.89 14.61 -8.57
CA TRP A 157 14.57 15.37 -7.36
C TRP A 157 15.47 14.99 -6.19
N ILE A 158 15.76 13.69 -6.00
CA ILE A 158 16.52 13.20 -4.84
C ILE A 158 18.04 13.35 -5.03
N LEU A 159 18.54 12.94 -6.20
CA LEU A 159 19.98 12.82 -6.44
C LEU A 159 20.60 14.12 -6.94
N GLN A 160 19.86 14.92 -7.72
CA GLN A 160 20.40 16.15 -8.33
C GLN A 160 19.90 17.40 -7.61
N ALA A 161 18.59 17.50 -7.38
CA ALA A 161 18.01 18.68 -6.72
C ALA A 161 18.10 18.63 -5.19
N HIS A 162 18.50 17.49 -4.62
CA HIS A 162 18.60 17.27 -3.17
C HIS A 162 17.33 17.68 -2.40
N THR A 163 16.18 17.30 -2.97
CA THR A 163 14.86 17.53 -2.38
C THR A 163 14.76 16.81 -1.03
N ARG A 164 14.38 17.53 0.02
CA ARG A 164 14.36 17.03 1.40
C ARG A 164 13.08 16.29 1.76
N LEU A 165 11.98 16.72 1.16
CA LEU A 165 10.66 16.16 1.38
C LEU A 165 9.94 15.99 0.04
N ILE A 166 9.53 14.76 -0.24
CA ILE A 166 8.77 14.40 -1.41
C ILE A 166 7.45 13.77 -0.96
N THR A 167 6.33 14.24 -1.51
CA THR A 167 5.04 13.56 -1.33
C THR A 167 4.67 12.86 -2.64
N VAL A 168 4.49 11.55 -2.59
CA VAL A 168 3.90 10.77 -3.68
C VAL A 168 2.48 10.42 -3.29
N TYR A 169 1.49 10.94 -4.03
CA TYR A 169 0.09 10.74 -3.69
C TYR A 169 -0.76 10.31 -4.88
N GLY A 170 -1.91 9.72 -4.60
CA GLY A 170 -2.86 9.18 -5.57
C GLY A 170 -3.71 8.09 -4.93
N LEU A 171 -4.74 7.63 -5.65
CA LEU A 171 -5.70 6.63 -5.15
C LEU A 171 -5.06 5.34 -4.61
N SER A 172 -5.77 4.61 -3.77
CA SER A 172 -5.30 3.32 -3.25
C SER A 172 -5.05 2.34 -4.41
N GLY A 173 -3.97 1.54 -4.34
CA GLY A 173 -3.64 0.60 -5.41
C GLY A 173 -3.11 1.21 -6.72
N ILE A 174 -2.86 2.53 -6.78
CA ILE A 174 -2.31 3.19 -7.98
C ILE A 174 -0.82 2.85 -8.24
N GLY A 175 -0.11 2.30 -7.25
CA GLY A 175 1.30 1.90 -7.35
C GLY A 175 2.31 2.80 -6.64
N LYS A 176 1.91 3.55 -5.60
CA LYS A 176 2.79 4.41 -4.78
C LYS A 176 3.91 3.60 -4.12
N SER A 177 3.58 2.52 -3.44
CA SER A 177 4.59 1.69 -2.75
C SER A 177 5.48 0.93 -3.74
N ALA A 178 4.91 0.47 -4.87
CA ALA A 178 5.66 -0.17 -5.95
C ALA A 178 6.73 0.75 -6.56
N ILE A 179 6.40 2.02 -6.84
CA ILE A 179 7.41 2.97 -7.36
C ILE A 179 8.47 3.32 -6.32
N ALA A 180 8.13 3.40 -5.03
CA ALA A 180 9.08 3.67 -3.96
C ALA A 180 10.08 2.50 -3.79
N LEU A 181 9.59 1.25 -3.81
CA LEU A 181 10.45 0.06 -3.79
C LEU A 181 11.41 0.03 -4.98
N LYS A 182 10.90 0.27 -6.20
CA LYS A 182 11.73 0.31 -7.42
C LYS A 182 12.76 1.44 -7.38
N LEU A 183 12.39 2.58 -6.79
CA LEU A 183 13.29 3.70 -6.57
C LEU A 183 14.43 3.32 -5.63
N ILE A 184 14.13 2.72 -4.48
CA ILE A 184 15.12 2.26 -3.49
C ILE A 184 16.12 1.31 -4.17
N GLU A 185 15.65 0.31 -4.90
CA GLU A 185 16.50 -0.64 -5.64
C GLU A 185 17.56 0.09 -6.51
N GLN A 186 17.17 1.21 -7.12
CA GLN A 186 17.99 1.96 -8.08
C GLN A 186 18.85 3.06 -7.46
N ILE A 187 18.55 3.54 -6.26
CA ILE A 187 19.28 4.65 -5.61
C ILE A 187 19.94 4.27 -4.29
N GLN A 188 19.74 3.04 -3.81
CA GLN A 188 20.18 2.59 -2.49
C GLN A 188 21.66 2.85 -2.19
N THR A 189 22.54 2.76 -3.18
CA THR A 189 23.99 2.97 -3.01
C THR A 189 24.36 4.43 -2.73
N GLN A 190 23.40 5.36 -2.83
CA GLN A 190 23.57 6.79 -2.59
C GLN A 190 23.18 7.20 -1.16
N PHE A 191 22.86 6.24 -0.29
CA PHE A 191 22.40 6.48 1.08
C PHE A 191 23.15 5.59 2.06
N ASP A 192 23.42 6.14 3.25
CA ASP A 192 24.01 5.40 4.38
C ASP A 192 22.93 4.56 5.08
N TYR A 193 21.71 5.11 5.18
CA TYR A 193 20.56 4.51 5.85
C TYR A 193 19.32 4.60 4.97
N ILE A 194 18.56 3.50 4.90
CA ILE A 194 17.26 3.43 4.25
C ILE A 194 16.29 2.74 5.19
N ILE A 195 15.19 3.39 5.51
CA ILE A 195 14.17 2.82 6.38
C ILE A 195 12.77 3.06 5.81
N TRP A 196 11.97 2.01 5.79
CA TRP A 196 10.54 2.05 5.50
C TRP A 196 9.77 1.91 6.81
N GLN A 197 8.77 2.76 7.01
CA GLN A 197 7.85 2.68 8.14
C GLN A 197 6.42 2.86 7.63
N SER A 198 5.54 1.93 7.97
CA SER A 198 4.12 2.07 7.67
C SER A 198 3.39 2.78 8.82
N LEU A 199 2.54 3.75 8.48
CA LEU A 199 1.66 4.42 9.44
C LEU A 199 0.28 3.72 9.55
N ASP A 200 0.15 2.49 9.06
CA ASP A 200 -1.10 1.71 9.12
C ASP A 200 -1.61 1.47 10.54
N ARG A 201 -0.70 1.26 11.49
CA ARG A 201 -1.04 1.15 12.93
C ARG A 201 -1.17 2.49 13.64
N THR A 202 -1.09 3.58 12.90
CA THR A 202 -1.17 4.97 13.40
C THR A 202 -0.27 5.20 14.61
N PRO A 203 1.07 5.02 14.52
CA PRO A 203 1.95 5.26 15.65
C PRO A 203 1.97 6.76 16.00
N ILE A 204 1.95 7.11 17.29
CA ILE A 204 2.21 8.49 17.71
C ILE A 204 3.64 8.90 17.35
N LEU A 205 3.87 10.19 17.12
CA LEU A 205 5.14 10.69 16.59
C LEU A 205 6.36 10.30 17.42
N SER A 206 6.24 10.29 18.75
CA SER A 206 7.34 9.96 19.65
C SER A 206 7.81 8.50 19.51
N THR A 207 6.89 7.58 19.19
CA THR A 207 7.20 6.17 18.90
C THR A 207 8.03 6.08 17.62
N LEU A 208 7.51 6.66 16.52
CA LEU A 208 8.22 6.69 15.24
C LEU A 208 9.61 7.33 15.36
N GLN A 209 9.71 8.47 16.06
CA GLN A 209 11.00 9.12 16.29
C GLN A 209 11.96 8.24 17.10
N THR A 210 11.46 7.43 18.02
CA THR A 210 12.29 6.52 18.81
C THR A 210 12.82 5.38 17.95
N GLU A 211 11.97 4.78 17.11
CA GLU A 211 12.34 3.72 16.17
C GLU A 211 13.37 4.22 15.15
N LEU A 212 13.13 5.38 14.53
CA LEU A 212 14.08 6.00 13.61
C LEU A 212 15.44 6.26 14.28
N LYS A 213 15.45 6.82 15.49
CA LYS A 213 16.70 7.06 16.24
C LYS A 213 17.42 5.76 16.58
N GLN A 214 16.71 4.72 17.00
CA GLN A 214 17.29 3.42 17.29
C GLN A 214 17.95 2.83 16.05
N PHE A 215 17.28 2.88 14.90
CA PHE A 215 17.82 2.43 13.62
C PHE A 215 19.09 3.21 13.21
N PHE A 216 19.06 4.55 13.22
CA PHE A 216 20.23 5.36 12.83
C PHE A 216 21.41 5.28 13.81
N SER A 217 21.16 4.90 15.07
CA SER A 217 22.20 4.78 16.08
C SER A 217 23.04 3.50 15.97
N GLN A 218 22.61 2.51 15.19
CA GLN A 218 23.22 1.16 15.15
C GLN A 218 24.73 1.18 14.81
N SER A 219 25.18 2.18 14.05
CA SER A 219 26.58 2.31 13.61
C SER A 219 27.28 3.53 14.20
N GLN A 220 26.63 4.28 15.11
CA GLN A 220 27.22 5.45 15.74
C GLN A 220 27.58 5.18 17.21
N PRO A 221 28.77 5.60 17.67
CA PRO A 221 29.22 5.35 19.05
C PRO A 221 28.44 6.14 20.10
N THR A 222 27.86 7.29 19.73
CA THR A 222 27.04 8.14 20.61
C THR A 222 25.74 8.49 19.90
N PRO A 223 24.57 8.10 20.45
CA PRO A 223 23.27 8.44 19.87
C PRO A 223 23.05 9.96 19.84
N LEU A 224 22.58 10.48 18.70
CA LEU A 224 22.14 11.87 18.56
C LEU A 224 20.75 12.08 19.17
N THR A 225 20.46 13.32 19.55
CA THR A 225 19.25 13.68 20.31
C THR A 225 17.99 13.67 19.46
N THR A 226 18.08 14.13 18.21
CA THR A 226 16.93 14.28 17.31
C THR A 226 17.15 13.58 15.97
N VAL A 227 16.05 13.22 15.30
CA VAL A 227 16.09 12.63 13.94
C VAL A 227 16.78 13.57 12.94
N ILE A 228 16.59 14.89 13.08
CA ILE A 228 17.18 15.86 12.16
C ILE A 228 18.72 15.93 12.28
N ASP A 229 19.28 15.62 13.45
CA ASP A 229 20.73 15.57 13.65
C ASP A 229 21.34 14.37 12.91
N TYR A 230 20.64 13.23 12.88
CA TYR A 230 21.02 12.11 12.02
C TYR A 230 20.95 12.49 10.55
N PHE A 231 19.89 13.19 10.12
CA PHE A 231 19.72 13.61 8.73
C PHE A 231 20.83 14.55 8.23
N ARG A 232 21.46 15.30 9.14
CA ARG A 232 22.61 16.19 8.87
C ARG A 232 23.90 15.41 8.76
N THR A 233 24.15 14.49 9.69
CA THR A 233 25.42 13.77 9.82
C THR A 233 25.55 12.60 8.85
N SER A 234 24.44 11.98 8.46
CA SER A 234 24.37 10.87 7.52
C SER A 234 23.35 11.15 6.43
N ARG A 235 23.51 10.50 5.29
CA ARG A 235 22.56 10.57 4.19
C ARG A 235 21.51 9.46 4.34
N CYS A 236 20.36 9.83 4.87
CA CYS A 236 19.24 8.93 5.15
C CYS A 236 18.13 9.07 4.11
N LEU A 237 17.51 7.95 3.75
CA LEU A 237 16.24 7.89 3.03
C LEU A 237 15.18 7.28 3.95
N VAL A 238 14.13 8.03 4.24
CA VAL A 238 12.99 7.54 5.04
C VAL A 238 11.75 7.51 4.17
N ILE A 239 11.05 6.37 4.15
CA ILE A 239 9.76 6.22 3.49
C ILE A 239 8.71 6.06 4.58
N LEU A 240 7.75 6.97 4.63
CA LEU A 240 6.54 6.82 5.45
C LEU A 240 5.40 6.44 4.53
N ASP A 241 4.94 5.19 4.63
CA ASP A 241 3.77 4.71 3.91
C ASP A 241 2.49 4.95 4.72
N ASP A 242 1.36 4.97 4.02
CA ASP A 242 0.03 5.14 4.59
C ASP A 242 -0.18 6.42 5.42
N VAL A 243 0.41 7.54 4.97
CA VAL A 243 0.30 8.83 5.66
C VAL A 243 -1.14 9.32 5.78
N GLN A 244 -2.07 8.82 4.97
CA GLN A 244 -3.50 9.10 5.15
C GLN A 244 -4.04 8.66 6.52
N ASN A 245 -3.41 7.68 7.18
CA ASN A 245 -3.91 7.10 8.42
C ASN A 245 -3.70 7.96 9.66
N ILE A 246 -2.84 9.00 9.59
CA ILE A 246 -2.70 9.99 10.67
C ILE A 246 -3.67 11.17 10.51
N PHE A 247 -4.50 11.17 9.46
CA PHE A 247 -5.57 12.15 9.25
C PHE A 247 -6.92 11.61 9.71
N ASN A 248 -7.78 12.53 10.15
CA ASN A 248 -9.11 12.24 10.64
C ASN A 248 -10.05 11.87 9.47
N ALA A 249 -10.67 10.70 9.57
CA ALA A 249 -11.73 10.29 8.65
C ALA A 249 -13.03 11.04 8.98
N GLY A 250 -13.79 11.43 7.94
CA GLY A 250 -15.01 12.21 8.12
C GLY A 250 -14.77 13.72 8.22
N GLU A 251 -13.54 14.17 8.02
CA GLU A 251 -13.15 15.59 7.99
C GLU A 251 -12.61 15.98 6.61
N LEU A 252 -12.52 17.30 6.35
CA LEU A 252 -11.82 17.78 5.17
C LEU A 252 -10.36 17.32 5.16
N VAL A 253 -9.77 17.19 3.96
CA VAL A 253 -8.43 16.66 3.73
C VAL A 253 -7.39 17.25 4.69
N SER A 254 -6.47 16.42 5.19
CA SER A 254 -5.33 16.81 6.02
C SER A 254 -5.66 17.46 7.38
N GLN A 255 -6.85 17.22 7.94
CA GLN A 255 -7.04 17.41 9.37
C GLN A 255 -6.40 16.23 10.09
N TYR A 256 -5.40 16.46 10.95
CA TYR A 256 -4.76 15.38 11.71
C TYR A 256 -5.74 14.79 12.73
N LEU A 257 -5.52 13.53 13.09
CA LEU A 257 -6.12 12.95 14.29
C LEU A 257 -5.68 13.74 15.54
N PRO A 258 -6.53 13.85 16.58
CA PRO A 258 -6.13 14.48 17.83
C PRO A 258 -4.86 13.84 18.42
N GLY A 259 -3.82 14.64 18.66
CA GLY A 259 -2.52 14.19 19.14
C GLY A 259 -1.51 13.82 18.04
N TYR A 260 -1.87 13.96 16.77
CA TYR A 260 -1.00 13.69 15.61
C TYR A 260 -0.55 14.97 14.88
N GLU A 261 -0.94 16.14 15.36
CA GLU A 261 -0.61 17.44 14.75
C GLU A 261 0.90 17.71 14.70
N ASP A 262 1.68 17.08 15.60
CA ASP A 262 3.13 17.20 15.62
C ASP A 262 3.80 16.56 14.40
N TYR A 263 3.14 15.63 13.69
CA TYR A 263 3.64 15.13 12.40
C TYR A 263 3.81 16.26 11.39
N GLY A 264 2.83 17.17 11.29
CA GLY A 264 2.93 18.34 10.42
C GLY A 264 4.11 19.25 10.78
N LYS A 265 4.40 19.40 12.09
CA LYS A 265 5.58 20.15 12.56
C LYS A 265 6.87 19.45 12.16
N MET A 266 6.96 18.12 12.30
CA MET A 266 8.14 17.35 11.87
C MET A 266 8.34 17.44 10.36
N PHE A 267 7.29 17.29 9.54
CA PHE A 267 7.37 17.44 8.09
C PHE A 267 7.89 18.82 7.70
N LYS A 268 7.35 19.88 8.31
CA LYS A 268 7.83 21.25 8.11
C LYS A 268 9.29 21.43 8.53
N GLN A 269 9.70 20.86 9.67
CA GLN A 269 11.08 20.94 10.14
C GLN A 269 12.05 20.28 9.15
N ILE A 270 11.72 19.10 8.65
CA ILE A 270 12.53 18.37 7.65
C ILE A 270 12.58 19.16 6.34
N ALA A 271 11.44 19.63 5.84
CA ALA A 271 11.37 20.42 4.62
C ALA A 271 12.28 21.68 4.63
N THR A 272 12.38 22.35 5.78
CA THR A 272 13.02 23.67 5.90
C THR A 272 14.45 23.64 6.45
N SER A 273 14.81 22.62 7.23
CA SER A 273 16.15 22.51 7.83
C SER A 273 17.21 22.17 6.78
N SER A 274 18.43 22.69 6.96
CA SER A 274 19.57 22.25 6.13
C SER A 274 20.03 20.84 6.52
N HIS A 275 19.92 19.90 5.58
CA HIS A 275 20.42 18.53 5.67
C HIS A 275 20.52 17.89 4.27
N GLN A 276 21.14 16.70 4.21
CA GLN A 276 21.41 15.95 2.97
C GLN A 276 20.49 14.73 2.77
N SER A 277 19.65 14.43 3.76
CA SER A 277 18.69 13.33 3.74
C SER A 277 17.39 13.64 3.01
N CYS A 278 16.59 12.62 2.73
CA CYS A 278 15.31 12.73 2.05
C CYS A 278 14.22 11.94 2.80
N LEU A 279 13.06 12.55 2.98
CA LEU A 279 11.83 11.93 3.47
C LEU A 279 10.83 11.82 2.30
N ILE A 280 10.31 10.61 2.06
CA ILE A 280 9.24 10.34 1.11
C ILE A 280 7.96 10.00 1.89
N LEU A 281 6.89 10.73 1.61
CA LEU A 281 5.54 10.49 2.12
C LEU A 281 4.72 9.81 1.03
N LEU A 282 4.21 8.60 1.30
CA LEU A 282 3.23 7.94 0.43
C LEU A 282 1.84 8.10 1.05
N SER A 283 0.89 8.63 0.27
CA SER A 283 -0.43 8.99 0.80
C SER A 283 -1.53 8.85 -0.24
N TRP A 284 -2.77 8.62 0.19
CA TRP A 284 -3.93 8.73 -0.70
C TRP A 284 -4.25 10.18 -1.08
N GLU A 285 -3.93 11.11 -0.18
CA GLU A 285 -4.27 12.51 -0.28
C GLU A 285 -3.04 13.40 -0.13
N LYS A 286 -3.02 14.54 -0.83
CA LYS A 286 -1.96 15.55 -0.69
C LYS A 286 -2.13 16.34 0.61
N PRO A 287 -1.18 16.28 1.58
CA PRO A 287 -1.33 17.01 2.82
C PRO A 287 -1.33 18.53 2.62
N LYS A 288 -2.27 19.25 3.25
CA LYS A 288 -2.42 20.72 3.19
C LYS A 288 -1.13 21.45 3.55
N ASP A 289 -0.46 21.04 4.62
CA ASP A 289 0.78 21.66 5.08
C ASP A 289 1.88 21.61 4.01
N ILE A 290 1.95 20.52 3.25
CA ILE A 290 2.91 20.36 2.16
C ILE A 290 2.56 21.28 0.99
N ALA A 291 1.27 21.41 0.64
CA ALA A 291 0.84 22.33 -0.41
C ALA A 291 1.23 23.79 -0.10
N ASN A 292 1.18 24.19 1.17
CA ASN A 292 1.62 25.52 1.60
C ASN A 292 3.16 25.64 1.50
N LEU A 293 3.88 24.63 1.95
CA LEU A 293 5.35 24.61 1.91
C LEU A 293 5.93 24.60 0.48
N GLU A 294 5.23 24.04 -0.49
CA GLU A 294 5.62 24.12 -1.90
C GLU A 294 5.44 25.51 -2.50
N ALA A 295 4.42 26.25 -2.06
CA ALA A 295 4.22 27.64 -2.49
C ALA A 295 5.31 28.56 -1.93
N GLU A 296 5.82 28.25 -0.73
CA GLU A 296 6.82 29.04 -0.03
C GLU A 296 8.28 28.68 -0.41
N ASN A 297 8.55 27.45 -0.86
CA ASN A 297 9.92 26.97 -1.04
C ASN A 297 10.07 25.98 -2.21
N GLN A 298 11.24 26.00 -2.88
CA GLN A 298 11.58 25.16 -4.02
C GLN A 298 12.05 23.74 -3.64
N THR A 299 12.34 23.47 -2.35
CA THR A 299 12.97 22.22 -1.87
C THR A 299 11.99 21.11 -1.50
N ASN A 300 10.69 21.33 -1.71
CA ASN A 300 9.63 20.33 -1.54
C ASN A 300 9.03 20.01 -2.91
N LYS A 301 8.72 18.74 -3.14
CA LYS A 301 8.12 18.30 -4.40
C LYS A 301 6.97 17.34 -4.13
N THR A 302 5.94 17.42 -4.95
CA THR A 302 4.83 16.49 -4.94
C THR A 302 4.72 15.83 -6.30
N LEU A 303 4.62 14.50 -6.30
CA LEU A 303 4.29 13.70 -7.46
C LEU A 303 2.87 13.14 -7.31
N HIS A 304 1.98 13.53 -8.21
CA HIS A 304 0.65 12.95 -8.31
C HIS A 304 0.72 11.72 -9.23
N LEU A 305 0.55 10.52 -8.68
CA LEU A 305 0.47 9.31 -9.48
C LEU A 305 -0.93 9.14 -10.05
N GLN A 306 -0.98 9.04 -11.37
CA GLN A 306 -2.16 8.76 -12.18
C GLN A 306 -2.12 7.31 -12.70
N GLY A 307 -3.18 6.89 -13.37
CA GLY A 307 -3.20 5.61 -14.07
C GLY A 307 -2.08 5.51 -15.11
N LEU A 308 -1.69 4.30 -15.49
CA LEU A 308 -0.57 4.05 -16.41
C LEU A 308 -0.89 4.42 -17.87
N GLY A 309 -2.15 4.72 -18.18
CA GLY A 309 -2.62 4.93 -19.55
C GLY A 309 -2.38 3.68 -20.40
N GLU A 310 -1.89 3.85 -21.63
CA GLU A 310 -1.63 2.72 -22.55
C GLU A 310 -0.63 1.69 -22.00
N GLN A 311 0.24 2.09 -21.08
CA GLN A 311 1.21 1.18 -20.44
C GLN A 311 0.51 0.11 -19.57
N SER A 312 -0.77 0.31 -19.21
CA SER A 312 -1.61 -0.71 -18.58
C SER A 312 -1.82 -1.97 -19.42
N ALA A 313 -1.59 -1.93 -20.73
CA ALA A 313 -1.70 -3.12 -21.59
C ALA A 313 -0.83 -4.30 -21.12
N GLU A 314 0.28 -4.02 -20.44
CA GLU A 314 1.15 -5.05 -19.85
C GLU A 314 0.41 -5.87 -18.78
N ILE A 315 -0.43 -5.25 -17.96
CA ILE A 315 -1.25 -5.92 -16.95
C ILE A 315 -2.19 -6.94 -17.61
N LEU A 316 -2.88 -6.51 -18.68
CA LEU A 316 -3.85 -7.34 -19.39
C LEU A 316 -3.16 -8.51 -20.09
N ARG A 317 -1.96 -8.28 -20.64
CA ARG A 317 -1.13 -9.31 -21.25
C ARG A 317 -0.64 -10.35 -20.25
N GLU A 318 -0.11 -9.91 -19.11
CA GLU A 318 0.38 -10.82 -18.06
C GLU A 318 -0.75 -11.69 -17.48
N LYS A 319 -1.96 -11.14 -17.37
CA LYS A 319 -3.16 -11.90 -16.99
C LYS A 319 -3.63 -12.86 -18.07
N GLY A 320 -3.19 -12.72 -19.32
CA GLY A 320 -3.58 -13.59 -20.43
C GLY A 320 -4.95 -13.25 -21.02
N LEU A 321 -5.36 -11.98 -20.98
CA LEU A 321 -6.58 -11.54 -21.67
C LEU A 321 -6.45 -11.67 -23.20
N LYS A 322 -7.59 -11.86 -23.85
CA LYS A 322 -7.74 -11.91 -25.31
C LYS A 322 -8.18 -10.55 -25.85
N ASP A 323 -8.38 -10.47 -27.17
CA ASP A 323 -8.96 -9.31 -27.85
C ASP A 323 -8.18 -8.01 -27.61
N GLU A 324 -6.87 -8.01 -27.95
CA GLU A 324 -5.97 -6.86 -27.71
C GLU A 324 -6.50 -5.55 -28.32
N GLU A 325 -7.23 -5.62 -29.42
CA GLU A 325 -7.87 -4.47 -30.08
C GLU A 325 -8.92 -3.76 -29.21
N LYS A 326 -9.42 -4.43 -28.16
CA LYS A 326 -10.38 -3.88 -27.19
C LYS A 326 -9.73 -3.36 -25.91
N TRP A 327 -8.43 -3.57 -25.72
CA TRP A 327 -7.75 -3.21 -24.46
C TRP A 327 -7.75 -1.72 -24.19
N SER A 328 -7.65 -0.86 -25.20
CA SER A 328 -7.70 0.59 -25.01
C SER A 328 -9.05 1.05 -24.43
N GLU A 329 -10.15 0.39 -24.83
CA GLU A 329 -11.50 0.66 -24.33
C GLU A 329 -11.59 0.27 -22.84
N LEU A 330 -11.15 -0.94 -22.49
CA LEU A 330 -11.11 -1.42 -21.11
C LEU A 330 -10.21 -0.54 -20.21
N ILE A 331 -9.02 -0.18 -20.71
CA ILE A 331 -8.08 0.70 -20.00
C ILE A 331 -8.72 2.06 -19.75
N ALA A 332 -9.44 2.63 -20.71
CA ALA A 332 -10.12 3.90 -20.55
C ALA A 332 -11.23 3.84 -19.47
N LEU A 333 -12.03 2.77 -19.46
CA LEU A 333 -13.11 2.57 -18.48
C LEU A 333 -12.61 2.57 -17.02
N TYR A 334 -11.48 1.90 -16.78
CA TYR A 334 -10.84 1.83 -15.45
C TYR A 334 -9.64 2.79 -15.32
N GLN A 335 -9.56 3.79 -16.20
CA GLN A 335 -8.57 4.88 -16.21
C GLN A 335 -7.09 4.44 -16.10
N GLY A 336 -6.74 3.26 -16.63
CA GLY A 336 -5.38 2.72 -16.51
C GLY A 336 -4.94 2.45 -15.07
N HIS A 337 -5.87 2.33 -14.13
CA HIS A 337 -5.57 2.12 -12.72
C HIS A 337 -5.07 0.68 -12.48
N PRO A 338 -3.84 0.45 -11.98
CA PRO A 338 -3.24 -0.88 -11.93
C PRO A 338 -4.02 -1.92 -11.12
N SER A 339 -4.39 -1.58 -9.87
CA SER A 339 -5.16 -2.50 -9.04
C SER A 339 -6.56 -2.79 -9.61
N TRP A 340 -7.28 -1.78 -10.10
CA TRP A 340 -8.60 -1.99 -10.70
C TRP A 340 -8.52 -2.88 -11.94
N LEU A 341 -7.56 -2.65 -12.83
CA LEU A 341 -7.37 -3.50 -14.01
C LEU A 341 -6.98 -4.93 -13.64
N ASN A 342 -6.20 -5.14 -12.57
CA ASN A 342 -5.89 -6.50 -12.11
C ASN A 342 -7.13 -7.24 -11.61
N ILE A 343 -8.01 -6.55 -10.89
CA ILE A 343 -9.28 -7.11 -10.39
C ILE A 343 -10.19 -7.45 -11.57
N ILE A 344 -10.42 -6.49 -12.46
CA ILE A 344 -11.30 -6.66 -13.61
C ILE A 344 -10.76 -7.70 -14.60
N ALA A 345 -9.46 -7.74 -14.86
CA ALA A 345 -8.86 -8.78 -15.68
C ALA A 345 -9.11 -10.18 -15.11
N SER A 346 -9.05 -10.31 -13.78
CA SER A 346 -9.35 -11.59 -13.12
C SER A 346 -10.84 -11.97 -13.27
N THR A 347 -11.76 -10.99 -13.15
CA THR A 347 -13.19 -11.22 -13.43
C THR A 347 -13.46 -11.60 -14.89
N ILE A 348 -12.80 -10.95 -15.86
CA ILE A 348 -12.96 -11.27 -17.29
C ILE A 348 -12.55 -12.72 -17.57
N ILE A 349 -11.50 -13.19 -16.89
CA ILE A 349 -11.03 -14.57 -17.05
C ILE A 349 -11.99 -15.56 -16.42
N GLU A 350 -12.49 -15.26 -15.22
CA GLU A 350 -13.45 -16.11 -14.52
C GLU A 350 -14.79 -16.23 -15.26
N LEU A 351 -15.32 -15.13 -15.81
CA LEU A 351 -16.68 -15.09 -16.35
C LEU A 351 -16.75 -15.25 -17.87
N PHE A 352 -15.69 -14.89 -18.60
CA PHE A 352 -15.69 -14.79 -20.06
C PHE A 352 -14.48 -15.45 -20.72
N ASP A 353 -13.78 -16.35 -20.01
CA ASP A 353 -12.60 -17.07 -20.50
C ASP A 353 -11.53 -16.16 -21.11
N GLY A 354 -11.40 -14.95 -20.56
CA GLY A 354 -10.43 -13.93 -20.98
C GLY A 354 -10.86 -13.07 -22.16
N SER A 355 -12.06 -13.25 -22.73
CA SER A 355 -12.54 -12.39 -23.83
C SER A 355 -12.98 -11.03 -23.32
N VAL A 356 -12.20 -10.01 -23.67
CA VAL A 356 -12.53 -8.60 -23.40
C VAL A 356 -13.69 -8.14 -24.27
N SER A 357 -13.82 -8.66 -25.49
CA SER A 357 -14.95 -8.34 -26.37
C SER A 357 -16.29 -8.76 -25.75
N LEU A 358 -16.38 -9.97 -25.18
CA LEU A 358 -17.61 -10.43 -24.52
C LEU A 358 -17.94 -9.62 -23.25
N PHE A 359 -16.92 -9.23 -22.49
CA PHE A 359 -17.10 -8.41 -21.29
C PHE A 359 -17.64 -6.99 -21.61
N LEU A 360 -17.17 -6.42 -22.72
CA LEU A 360 -17.58 -5.09 -23.19
C LEU A 360 -18.89 -5.12 -24.01
N ASP A 361 -19.37 -6.30 -24.40
CA ASP A 361 -20.59 -6.42 -25.19
C ASP A 361 -21.83 -6.19 -24.31
N ASN A 362 -22.71 -5.29 -24.74
CA ASN A 362 -23.99 -4.95 -24.08
C ASN A 362 -23.93 -4.29 -22.69
N THR A 363 -22.79 -3.77 -22.25
CA THR A 363 -22.68 -3.03 -20.99
C THR A 363 -22.85 -1.52 -21.20
N ASN A 364 -24.08 -1.01 -21.00
CA ASN A 364 -24.30 0.43 -20.82
C ASN A 364 -23.75 0.94 -19.47
N ASP A 365 -23.56 0.03 -18.52
CA ASP A 365 -23.12 0.32 -17.16
C ASP A 365 -21.72 -0.24 -16.90
N LEU A 366 -20.89 0.54 -16.19
CA LEU A 366 -19.55 0.11 -15.78
C LEU A 366 -19.65 -0.97 -14.69
N PHE A 367 -19.11 -2.16 -14.98
CA PHE A 367 -19.05 -3.23 -13.98
C PHE A 367 -18.03 -2.91 -12.88
N LEU A 368 -18.43 -2.99 -11.62
CA LEU A 368 -17.56 -2.69 -10.47
C LEU A 368 -17.13 -3.94 -9.71
N GLY A 369 -18.04 -4.89 -9.46
CA GLY A 369 -17.74 -6.15 -8.78
C GLY A 369 -16.88 -5.97 -7.52
N ASP A 370 -15.74 -6.64 -7.47
CA ASP A 370 -14.80 -6.62 -6.34
C ASP A 370 -14.07 -5.27 -6.15
N LEU A 371 -14.29 -4.28 -7.01
CA LEU A 371 -13.83 -2.91 -6.79
C LEU A 371 -14.64 -2.18 -5.71
N GLU A 372 -15.91 -2.57 -5.49
CA GLU A 372 -16.82 -1.84 -4.62
C GLU A 372 -16.27 -1.57 -3.20
N PRO A 373 -15.67 -2.56 -2.49
CA PRO A 373 -15.11 -2.32 -1.15
C PRO A 373 -13.95 -1.31 -1.15
N LEU A 374 -13.12 -1.30 -2.20
CA LEU A 374 -12.02 -0.35 -2.34
C LEU A 374 -12.56 1.08 -2.52
N LEU A 375 -13.58 1.24 -3.36
CA LEU A 375 -14.23 2.54 -3.59
C LEU A 375 -14.97 3.02 -2.33
N ALA A 376 -15.64 2.13 -1.62
CA ALA A 376 -16.31 2.42 -0.35
C ALA A 376 -15.35 3.02 0.67
N SER A 377 -14.15 2.43 0.83
CA SER A 377 -13.13 2.90 1.79
C SER A 377 -12.71 4.36 1.56
N HIS A 378 -12.68 4.82 0.31
CA HIS A 378 -12.38 6.22 -0.02
C HIS A 378 -13.54 7.15 0.35
N ILE A 379 -14.79 6.71 0.17
CA ILE A 379 -16.00 7.50 0.45
C ILE A 379 -16.27 7.59 1.96
N GLU A 380 -16.01 6.52 2.72
CA GLU A 380 -16.17 6.50 4.18
C GLU A 380 -15.34 7.59 4.88
N ARG A 381 -14.17 7.91 4.32
CA ARG A 381 -13.25 8.93 4.83
C ARG A 381 -13.70 10.37 4.55
N LEU A 382 -14.69 10.58 3.68
CA LEU A 382 -15.18 11.91 3.33
C LEU A 382 -16.03 12.51 4.45
N SER A 383 -15.92 13.81 4.64
CA SER A 383 -16.85 14.56 5.49
C SER A 383 -18.27 14.57 4.92
N ASP A 384 -19.26 14.95 5.73
CA ASP A 384 -20.64 15.09 5.26
C ASP A 384 -20.78 16.14 4.15
N SER A 385 -20.01 17.23 4.22
CA SER A 385 -19.99 18.26 3.18
C SER A 385 -19.30 17.77 1.91
N GLU A 386 -18.23 16.98 2.02
CA GLU A 386 -17.60 16.30 0.89
C GLU A 386 -18.56 15.31 0.23
N LYS A 387 -19.23 14.45 1.01
CA LYS A 387 -20.22 13.51 0.50
C LYS A 387 -21.32 14.23 -0.28
N LYS A 388 -21.92 15.29 0.27
CA LYS A 388 -22.96 16.09 -0.42
C LYS A 388 -22.49 16.60 -1.79
N ALA A 389 -21.31 17.23 -1.85
CA ALA A 389 -20.77 17.72 -3.11
C ALA A 389 -20.41 16.57 -4.06
N PHE A 390 -19.90 15.46 -3.54
CA PHE A 390 -19.50 14.28 -4.30
C PHE A 390 -20.70 13.61 -4.97
N TYR A 391 -21.80 13.39 -4.22
CA TYR A 391 -23.07 12.90 -4.77
C TYR A 391 -23.67 13.87 -5.79
N TRP A 392 -23.56 15.18 -5.55
CA TRP A 392 -24.01 16.17 -6.52
C TRP A 392 -23.20 16.12 -7.82
N LEU A 393 -21.87 16.04 -7.77
CA LEU A 393 -21.03 15.89 -8.97
C LEU A 393 -21.35 14.59 -9.72
N ALA A 394 -21.62 13.50 -9.00
CA ALA A 394 -21.99 12.22 -9.59
C ALA A 394 -23.32 12.27 -10.36
N SER A 395 -24.25 13.16 -10.00
CA SER A 395 -25.51 13.34 -10.73
C SER A 395 -25.37 14.18 -12.00
N GLN A 396 -24.22 14.82 -12.23
CA GLN A 396 -23.98 15.61 -13.43
C GLN A 396 -23.44 14.73 -14.57
N ASN A 397 -23.98 14.91 -15.78
CA ASN A 397 -23.51 14.18 -16.96
C ASN A 397 -22.19 14.71 -17.53
N GLU A 398 -21.95 16.01 -17.38
CA GLU A 398 -20.79 16.71 -17.92
C GLU A 398 -19.96 17.34 -16.79
N ALA A 399 -18.74 17.77 -17.13
CA ALA A 399 -17.91 18.54 -16.21
C ALA A 399 -18.62 19.83 -15.80
N VAL A 400 -18.42 20.25 -14.55
CA VAL A 400 -19.23 21.28 -13.90
C VAL A 400 -18.43 22.55 -13.62
N ASP A 401 -19.05 23.70 -13.87
CA ASP A 401 -18.54 25.01 -13.48
C ASP A 401 -18.95 25.30 -12.02
N ILE A 402 -18.02 25.11 -11.10
CA ILE A 402 -18.24 25.32 -9.65
C ILE A 402 -18.44 26.81 -9.27
N SER A 403 -18.33 27.74 -10.22
CA SER A 403 -18.77 29.12 -9.99
C SER A 403 -20.28 29.25 -9.90
N ARG A 404 -21.02 28.29 -10.48
CA ARG A 404 -22.47 28.15 -10.46
C ARG A 404 -22.85 27.15 -9.35
N GLN A 405 -23.46 27.65 -8.30
CA GLN A 405 -23.83 26.84 -7.15
C GLN A 405 -25.04 25.95 -7.48
N PRO A 406 -25.03 24.66 -7.12
CA PRO A 406 -26.24 23.84 -7.12
C PRO A 406 -27.27 24.38 -6.12
N ALA A 407 -28.45 24.71 -6.63
CA ALA A 407 -29.55 25.32 -5.86
C ALA A 407 -29.95 24.53 -4.61
N ASP A 408 -29.80 23.19 -4.65
CA ASP A 408 -30.27 22.28 -3.60
C ASP A 408 -29.16 21.64 -2.75
N SER A 409 -27.90 22.08 -2.88
CA SER A 409 -26.77 21.44 -2.19
C SER A 409 -26.71 21.66 -0.68
N GLY A 410 -27.36 22.72 -0.18
CA GLY A 410 -27.25 23.14 1.22
C GLY A 410 -25.83 23.56 1.65
N LEU A 411 -24.92 23.79 0.70
CA LEU A 411 -23.55 24.28 0.93
C LEU A 411 -23.45 25.73 0.47
N SER A 412 -22.82 26.61 1.25
CA SER A 412 -22.46 27.95 0.78
C SER A 412 -21.38 27.89 -0.31
N LYS A 413 -21.21 28.99 -1.07
CA LYS A 413 -20.21 29.07 -2.14
C LYS A 413 -18.78 28.85 -1.63
N ALA A 414 -18.45 29.41 -0.47
CA ALA A 414 -17.13 29.25 0.14
C ALA A 414 -16.89 27.79 0.59
N GLU A 415 -17.90 27.15 1.18
CA GLU A 415 -17.83 25.74 1.56
C GLU A 415 -17.69 24.82 0.34
N LEU A 416 -18.44 25.08 -0.74
CA LEU A 416 -18.31 24.31 -1.98
C LEU A 416 -16.88 24.36 -2.51
N TRP A 417 -16.26 25.54 -2.54
CA TRP A 417 -14.87 25.67 -2.99
C TRP A 417 -13.86 24.93 -2.10
N GLN A 418 -14.04 24.99 -0.78
CA GLN A 418 -13.20 24.23 0.16
C GLN A 418 -13.36 22.72 -0.05
N VAL A 419 -14.59 22.26 -0.23
CA VAL A 419 -14.93 20.86 -0.48
C VAL A 419 -14.35 20.37 -1.81
N ILE A 420 -14.52 21.12 -2.90
CA ILE A 420 -13.97 20.74 -4.21
C ILE A 420 -12.44 20.69 -4.16
N GLN A 421 -11.80 21.65 -3.49
CA GLN A 421 -10.35 21.62 -3.28
C GLN A 421 -9.94 20.38 -2.48
N SER A 422 -10.72 20.00 -1.47
CA SER A 422 -10.50 18.81 -0.65
C SER A 422 -10.60 17.53 -1.48
N LEU A 423 -11.68 17.35 -2.23
CA LEU A 423 -11.89 16.21 -3.14
C LEU A 423 -10.83 16.11 -4.23
N THR A 424 -10.36 17.25 -4.76
CA THR A 424 -9.25 17.30 -5.73
C THR A 424 -7.95 16.80 -5.12
N ARG A 425 -7.64 17.19 -3.87
CA ARG A 425 -6.44 16.71 -3.15
C ARG A 425 -6.50 15.23 -2.78
N ARG A 426 -7.71 14.66 -2.69
CA ARG A 426 -7.97 13.22 -2.52
C ARG A 426 -7.94 12.45 -3.84
N SER A 427 -7.73 13.11 -4.97
CA SER A 427 -7.74 12.51 -6.33
C SER A 427 -9.10 11.92 -6.74
N LEU A 428 -10.19 12.39 -6.14
CA LEU A 428 -11.56 11.92 -6.42
C LEU A 428 -12.29 12.83 -7.43
N VAL A 429 -11.83 14.07 -7.55
CA VAL A 429 -12.34 15.07 -8.50
C VAL A 429 -11.19 15.56 -9.35
N GLU A 430 -11.43 15.61 -10.66
CA GLU A 430 -10.47 16.07 -11.65
C GLU A 430 -10.86 17.47 -12.14
N LYS A 431 -9.85 18.31 -12.33
CA LYS A 431 -9.99 19.63 -12.95
C LYS A 431 -9.63 19.52 -14.43
N VAL A 432 -10.57 19.85 -15.29
CA VAL A 432 -10.38 19.88 -16.75
C VAL A 432 -10.56 21.29 -17.30
N GLN A 433 -10.00 21.53 -18.49
CA GLN A 433 -10.22 22.76 -19.24
C GLN A 433 -11.23 22.49 -20.37
N VAL A 434 -12.36 23.20 -20.35
CA VAL A 434 -13.36 23.19 -21.43
C VAL A 434 -13.56 24.64 -21.86
N GLU A 435 -13.32 24.95 -23.14
CA GLU A 435 -13.47 26.30 -23.69
C GLU A 435 -12.75 27.40 -22.86
N ALA A 436 -11.53 27.11 -22.41
CA ALA A 436 -10.72 27.97 -21.52
C ALA A 436 -11.31 28.26 -20.13
N ARG A 437 -12.32 27.48 -19.70
CA ARG A 437 -12.86 27.49 -18.34
C ARG A 437 -12.43 26.24 -17.58
N SER A 438 -12.16 26.44 -16.30
CA SER A 438 -11.88 25.33 -15.38
C SER A 438 -13.18 24.68 -14.97
N MET A 439 -13.37 23.42 -15.38
CA MET A 439 -14.52 22.59 -15.02
C MET A 439 -14.05 21.43 -14.16
N PHE A 440 -14.98 20.83 -13.43
CA PHE A 440 -14.67 19.76 -12.47
C PHE A 440 -15.58 18.56 -12.73
N LEU A 441 -15.00 17.36 -12.74
CA LEU A 441 -15.76 16.12 -12.83
C LEU A 441 -15.30 15.12 -11.77
N ILE A 442 -16.21 14.25 -11.37
CA ILE A 442 -15.91 13.10 -10.54
C ILE A 442 -15.21 12.03 -11.38
N ASN A 443 -14.30 11.28 -10.74
CA ASN A 443 -13.73 10.08 -11.33
C ASN A 443 -14.84 9.13 -11.83
N PRO A 444 -14.84 8.69 -13.11
CA PRO A 444 -15.92 7.88 -13.70
C PRO A 444 -16.23 6.58 -12.95
N VAL A 445 -15.21 5.92 -12.38
CA VAL A 445 -15.39 4.68 -11.60
C VAL A 445 -16.15 4.95 -10.30
N PHE A 446 -15.81 6.06 -9.62
CA PHE A 446 -16.56 6.51 -8.45
C PHE A 446 -17.97 7.01 -8.81
N LYS A 447 -18.15 7.63 -9.98
CA LYS A 447 -19.46 8.04 -10.48
C LYS A 447 -20.37 6.82 -10.66
N ALA A 448 -19.88 5.77 -11.33
CA ALA A 448 -20.60 4.51 -11.49
C ALA A 448 -20.93 3.88 -10.13
N TYR A 449 -19.99 3.88 -9.19
CA TYR A 449 -20.23 3.35 -7.83
C TYR A 449 -21.33 4.10 -7.10
N ILE A 450 -21.38 5.42 -7.21
CA ILE A 450 -22.45 6.20 -6.59
C ILE A 450 -23.79 5.91 -7.26
N GLN A 451 -23.82 5.87 -8.59
CA GLN A 451 -25.03 5.62 -9.36
C GLN A 451 -25.61 4.22 -9.12
N SER A 452 -24.79 3.22 -8.79
CA SER A 452 -25.26 1.87 -8.44
C SER A 452 -25.87 1.76 -7.03
N LYS A 453 -25.73 2.79 -6.19
CA LYS A 453 -26.25 2.83 -4.81
C LYS A 453 -27.48 3.74 -4.65
N ILE A 454 -27.91 4.43 -5.71
CA ILE A 454 -29.12 5.27 -5.79
C ILE A 454 -30.20 4.46 -6.49
#